data_AF-W4HRM7-F1
#
_entry.id   AF-W4HRM7-F1
#
_cell.length_a   1.000
_cell.length_b   1.000
_cell.length_c   1.000
_cell.angle_alpha   90.00
_cell.angle_beta   90.00
_cell.angle_gamma   90.00
#
_symmetry.space_group_name_H-M   'P 1'
#
loop_
_entity.id
_entity.type
_entity.pdbx_description
1 polymer ?
#
loop_
_entity_poly.entity_id
_entity_poly.type
_entity_poly.pdbx_seq_one_letter_code
_entity_poly.pdbx_strand_id
1 'polypeptide(L)'
;MRKALAILAASALTLHLVAAGPAAAQEEAPSVSISNVRLALMQLVTATGDRAGPSLSPGSGAGSERAIYLQAGSTTLRALAAEVAGTDTPGALVRDGDTVTATLPIVVLQGAELTVGEGTRLVLDRAAGTFLLSFGRTSISGAEIASGPQTDETNQDDATPVRPFLAGVGQGSLSVQDSTLSGLGYGEETYSAGVSLSGRGLFRGGDAAPMTGNTFRDLRGVVFSGVDAPVVENNTFESARGTALRLSDGAGGAVRDNTFAGTAGDHALQVSNVAGLEIARNTFRNGAGKAVRVDDASRDVTLTENFATGFGGTAFTVAEGARCTRLSYNVVTGNDGGGIRADTAGALILDGNVIADNAGPGISIAAQPSDASALVVHNTLQDNMSGIRGTGLAEVRLARNDLSAQLPRILSGDLDQLTPTYLRAARDAADARADIEIKGVSASPARALRRNAAESAFDACSQGAPA
;
A
#
# COMPACT_ATOMS: atom_id res chain seq x y z
N MET A 1 -81.54 36.70 -36.81
CA MET A 1 -81.19 35.59 -37.72
C MET A 1 -79.73 35.75 -38.15
N ARG A 2 -78.85 34.80 -37.74
CA ARG A 2 -77.47 34.52 -38.22
C ARG A 2 -76.42 35.64 -38.03
N LYS A 3 -75.17 35.48 -37.53
CA LYS A 3 -74.27 34.44 -36.98
C LYS A 3 -73.11 35.25 -36.30
N ALA A 4 -72.76 35.08 -35.02
CA ALA A 4 -71.66 34.28 -34.42
C ALA A 4 -70.18 34.65 -34.78
N LEU A 5 -69.41 35.20 -33.81
CA LEU A 5 -67.96 34.97 -33.46
C LEU A 5 -67.56 35.97 -32.32
N ALA A 6 -67.41 35.62 -31.02
CA ALA A 6 -66.34 34.90 -30.28
C ALA A 6 -64.95 35.56 -30.39
N ILE A 7 -64.54 36.47 -29.50
CA ILE A 7 -63.78 36.33 -28.22
C ILE A 7 -62.49 35.49 -28.31
N LEU A 8 -61.33 36.16 -28.15
CA LEU A 8 -60.13 35.58 -27.52
C LEU A 8 -59.27 36.71 -26.90
N ALA A 9 -59.17 36.69 -25.57
CA ALA A 9 -58.41 37.61 -24.74
C ALA A 9 -57.11 36.95 -24.24
N ALA A 10 -56.09 37.80 -24.11
CA ALA A 10 -54.75 37.58 -23.58
C ALA A 10 -54.74 36.90 -22.19
N SER A 11 -53.95 35.84 -22.00
CA SER A 11 -52.59 35.85 -21.41
C SER A 11 -52.45 36.51 -20.03
N ALA A 12 -52.33 35.67 -18.99
CA ALA A 12 -51.34 35.78 -17.92
C ALA A 12 -51.48 34.57 -16.97
N LEU A 13 -50.62 33.57 -17.13
CA LEU A 13 -50.49 32.46 -16.19
C LEU A 13 -49.32 32.79 -15.24
N THR A 14 -49.63 33.21 -14.03
CA THR A 14 -48.66 33.36 -12.94
C THR A 14 -48.26 31.98 -12.41
N LEU A 15 -47.05 31.53 -12.74
CA LEU A 15 -46.39 30.43 -12.03
C LEU A 15 -45.93 30.95 -10.66
N HIS A 16 -46.47 30.38 -9.58
CA HIS A 16 -45.84 30.47 -8.26
C HIS A 16 -44.66 29.48 -8.20
N LEU A 17 -43.44 30.01 -8.30
CA LEU A 17 -42.24 29.30 -7.86
C LEU A 17 -42.30 29.17 -6.33
N VAL A 18 -42.54 27.96 -5.84
CA VAL A 18 -42.17 27.58 -4.47
C VAL A 18 -40.65 27.38 -4.49
N ALA A 19 -39.94 28.30 -3.85
CA ALA A 19 -38.51 28.15 -3.58
C ALA A 19 -38.34 26.99 -2.59
N ALA A 20 -37.94 25.82 -3.09
CA ALA A 20 -37.40 24.76 -2.27
C ALA A 20 -36.04 25.25 -1.75
N GLY A 21 -36.01 25.67 -0.48
CA GLY A 21 -34.75 25.87 0.24
C GLY A 21 -33.96 24.55 0.29
N PRO A 22 -32.62 24.60 0.42
CA PRO A 22 -31.83 23.39 0.60
C PRO A 22 -32.35 22.68 1.85
N ALA A 23 -32.75 21.42 1.69
CA ALA A 23 -33.08 20.55 2.81
C ALA A 23 -31.85 20.49 3.71
N ALA A 24 -31.95 21.06 4.91
CA ALA A 24 -31.03 20.76 5.98
C ALA A 24 -31.04 19.24 6.15
N ALA A 25 -29.87 18.61 6.03
CA ALA A 25 -29.71 17.21 6.39
C ALA A 25 -30.20 17.07 7.84
N GLN A 26 -31.34 16.40 8.03
CA GLN A 26 -31.76 15.95 9.35
C GLN A 26 -30.65 15.00 9.83
N GLU A 27 -29.85 15.43 10.80
CA GLU A 27 -28.96 14.54 11.55
C GLU A 27 -29.85 13.50 12.23
N GLU A 28 -29.97 12.34 11.59
CA GLU A 28 -30.67 11.19 12.13
C GLU A 28 -29.89 10.72 13.37
N ALA A 29 -30.58 10.62 14.51
CA ALA A 29 -29.95 10.24 15.77
C ALA A 29 -29.25 8.87 15.63
N PRO A 30 -28.05 8.70 16.22
CA PRO A 30 -27.31 7.47 16.06
C PRO A 30 -28.09 6.28 16.65
N SER A 31 -28.18 5.20 15.88
CA SER A 31 -28.85 3.97 16.29
C SER A 31 -27.82 2.92 16.70
N VAL A 32 -27.88 2.45 17.95
CA VAL A 32 -26.90 1.53 18.54
C VAL A 32 -27.57 0.27 19.05
N SER A 33 -26.98 -0.90 18.79
CA SER A 33 -27.44 -2.18 19.33
C SER A 33 -26.28 -3.11 19.66
N ILE A 34 -26.52 -4.13 20.49
CA ILE A 34 -25.50 -5.16 20.79
C ILE A 34 -26.03 -6.52 20.34
N SER A 35 -25.43 -7.06 19.29
CA SER A 35 -25.91 -8.25 18.58
C SER A 35 -24.79 -9.24 18.27
N ASN A 36 -25.13 -10.40 17.73
CA ASN A 36 -24.15 -11.43 17.36
C ASN A 36 -23.21 -10.94 16.24
N VAL A 37 -21.90 -11.22 16.34
CA VAL A 37 -20.89 -10.71 15.41
C VAL A 37 -20.72 -11.54 14.12
N ARG A 38 -21.28 -12.77 14.07
CA ARG A 38 -21.02 -13.73 12.98
C ARG A 38 -21.36 -13.20 11.60
N LEU A 39 -22.46 -12.45 11.45
CA LEU A 39 -22.85 -11.90 10.15
C LEU A 39 -21.82 -10.90 9.62
N ALA A 40 -21.33 -10.01 10.48
CA ALA A 40 -20.29 -9.04 10.13
C ALA A 40 -18.98 -9.75 9.72
N LEU A 41 -18.57 -10.79 10.45
CA LEU A 41 -17.37 -11.56 10.11
C LEU A 41 -17.53 -12.32 8.77
N MET A 42 -18.69 -12.92 8.50
CA MET A 42 -18.94 -13.56 7.21
C MET A 42 -18.90 -12.56 6.05
N GLN A 43 -19.43 -11.35 6.24
CA GLN A 43 -19.36 -10.28 5.24
C GLN A 43 -17.92 -9.83 5.01
N LEU A 44 -17.12 -9.67 6.08
CA LEU A 44 -15.71 -9.30 6.01
C LEU A 44 -14.86 -10.32 5.24
N VAL A 45 -14.99 -11.60 5.58
CA VAL A 45 -14.28 -12.70 4.89
C VAL A 45 -14.68 -12.75 3.42
N THR A 46 -15.97 -12.55 3.11
CA THR A 46 -16.46 -12.49 1.74
C THR A 46 -15.88 -11.30 0.96
N ALA A 47 -15.79 -10.13 1.60
CA ALA A 47 -15.33 -8.89 0.96
C ALA A 47 -13.81 -8.87 0.72
N THR A 48 -13.04 -9.47 1.62
CA THR A 48 -11.58 -9.62 1.48
C THR A 48 -11.22 -10.71 0.46
N GLY A 49 -12.06 -11.76 0.37
CA GLY A 49 -11.78 -12.96 -0.41
C GLY A 49 -10.80 -13.92 0.29
N ASP A 50 -10.51 -13.66 1.58
CA ASP A 50 -9.68 -14.53 2.40
C ASP A 50 -10.46 -15.78 2.84
N ARG A 51 -9.74 -16.80 3.32
CA ARG A 51 -10.37 -17.89 4.07
C ARG A 51 -10.60 -17.44 5.51
N ALA A 52 -11.72 -17.87 6.11
CA ALA A 52 -11.94 -17.65 7.54
C ALA A 52 -10.85 -18.38 8.32
N GLY A 53 -10.03 -17.62 9.05
CA GLY A 53 -8.97 -18.16 9.89
C GLY A 53 -9.55 -18.89 11.12
N PRO A 54 -8.77 -19.77 11.77
CA PRO A 54 -9.20 -20.46 12.99
C PRO A 54 -9.54 -19.49 14.12
N SER A 55 -8.94 -18.29 14.14
CA SER A 55 -9.21 -17.22 15.11
C SER A 55 -10.57 -16.53 14.94
N LEU A 56 -11.20 -16.63 13.76
CA LEU A 56 -12.56 -16.14 13.51
C LEU A 56 -13.63 -17.25 13.61
N SER A 57 -13.22 -18.50 13.88
CA SER A 57 -14.13 -19.63 13.98
C SER A 57 -14.88 -19.62 15.32
N PRO A 58 -16.23 -19.76 15.33
CA PRO A 58 -16.98 -19.85 16.57
C PRO A 58 -16.52 -21.05 17.41
N GLY A 59 -16.18 -20.83 18.67
CA GLY A 59 -15.72 -21.88 19.59
C GLY A 59 -14.21 -21.94 19.81
N SER A 60 -13.40 -21.09 19.15
CA SER A 60 -11.95 -20.96 19.39
C SER A 60 -11.60 -20.26 20.72
N GLY A 61 -12.59 -19.83 21.50
CA GLY A 61 -12.41 -19.23 22.83
C GLY A 61 -11.79 -17.82 22.84
N ALA A 62 -11.39 -17.28 21.69
CA ALA A 62 -10.58 -16.06 21.58
C ALA A 62 -11.34 -14.80 21.13
N GLY A 63 -12.64 -14.89 20.83
CA GLY A 63 -13.43 -13.74 20.34
C GLY A 63 -14.81 -13.65 20.98
N SER A 64 -15.24 -12.42 21.30
CA SER A 64 -16.59 -12.16 21.75
C SER A 64 -17.62 -12.57 20.69
N GLU A 65 -18.66 -13.33 21.10
CA GLU A 65 -19.78 -13.67 20.22
C GLU A 65 -20.68 -12.48 19.89
N ARG A 66 -20.53 -11.37 20.61
CA ARG A 66 -21.33 -10.14 20.51
C ARG A 66 -20.46 -8.96 20.07
N ALA A 67 -21.06 -7.99 19.41
CA ALA A 67 -20.44 -6.73 19.02
C ALA A 67 -21.39 -5.55 19.23
N ILE A 68 -20.82 -4.36 19.40
CA ILE A 68 -21.52 -3.08 19.38
C ILE A 68 -21.73 -2.69 17.92
N TYR A 69 -22.98 -2.55 17.50
CA TYR A 69 -23.36 -2.14 16.16
C TYR A 69 -23.83 -0.69 16.16
N LEU A 70 -23.15 0.16 15.40
CA LEU A 70 -23.68 1.45 14.98
C LEU A 70 -24.42 1.25 13.65
N GLN A 71 -25.75 1.32 13.69
CA GLN A 71 -26.62 0.90 12.60
C GLN A 71 -26.93 2.02 11.60
N ALA A 72 -27.09 3.24 12.11
CA ALA A 72 -27.40 4.44 11.32
C ALA A 72 -26.97 5.69 12.08
N GLY A 73 -26.90 6.82 11.36
CA GLY A 73 -26.55 8.13 11.91
C GLY A 73 -25.04 8.35 12.06
N SER A 74 -24.68 9.58 12.41
CA SER A 74 -23.28 9.97 12.66
C SER A 74 -23.05 10.18 14.14
N THR A 75 -21.94 9.67 14.67
CA THR A 75 -21.57 9.85 16.08
C THR A 75 -20.07 9.89 16.29
N THR A 76 -19.66 10.44 17.43
CA THR A 76 -18.27 10.37 17.90
C THR A 76 -18.06 9.17 18.79
N LEU A 77 -16.83 8.68 18.91
CA LEU A 77 -16.51 7.57 19.83
C LEU A 77 -16.94 7.85 21.29
N ARG A 78 -16.81 9.10 21.74
CA ARG A 78 -17.20 9.52 23.09
C ARG A 78 -18.71 9.49 23.28
N ALA A 79 -19.48 9.90 22.26
CA ALA A 79 -20.94 9.84 22.28
C ALA A 79 -21.42 8.39 22.17
N LEU A 80 -20.80 7.56 21.33
CA LEU A 80 -21.08 6.13 21.24
C LEU A 80 -20.90 5.44 22.60
N ALA A 81 -19.83 5.76 23.34
CA ALA A 81 -19.62 5.22 24.69
C ALA A 81 -20.75 5.61 25.66
N ALA A 82 -21.29 6.84 25.56
CA ALA A 82 -22.41 7.27 26.37
C ALA A 82 -23.71 6.53 26.01
N GLU A 83 -23.96 6.29 24.72
CA GLU A 83 -25.10 5.48 24.26
C GLU A 83 -25.00 4.03 24.74
N VAL A 84 -23.82 3.41 24.63
CA VAL A 84 -23.57 2.04 25.12
C VAL A 84 -23.78 1.92 26.63
N ALA A 85 -23.41 2.94 27.40
CA ALA A 85 -23.63 2.97 28.85
C ALA A 85 -25.13 2.93 29.24
N GLY A 86 -26.02 3.35 28.33
CA GLY A 86 -27.48 3.24 28.50
C GLY A 86 -28.08 1.89 28.12
N THR A 87 -27.28 0.94 27.61
CA THR A 87 -27.74 -0.39 27.18
C THR A 87 -27.62 -1.44 28.29
N ASP A 88 -28.11 -2.65 28.04
CA ASP A 88 -27.99 -3.80 28.95
C ASP A 88 -26.54 -4.31 29.12
N THR A 89 -25.54 -3.70 28.48
CA THR A 89 -24.12 -4.08 28.62
C THR A 89 -23.22 -2.84 28.73
N PRO A 90 -23.35 -2.05 29.82
CA PRO A 90 -22.65 -0.77 29.96
C PRO A 90 -21.12 -0.89 30.03
N GLY A 91 -20.60 -2.07 30.40
CA GLY A 91 -19.17 -2.38 30.42
C GLY A 91 -18.55 -2.68 29.05
N ALA A 92 -19.33 -2.67 27.96
CA ALA A 92 -18.85 -3.01 26.62
C ALA A 92 -17.95 -1.93 26.00
N LEU A 93 -18.18 -0.66 26.35
CA LEU A 93 -17.42 0.49 25.88
C LEU A 93 -17.32 1.52 26.99
N VAL A 94 -16.22 1.46 27.75
CA VAL A 94 -16.03 2.24 28.96
C VAL A 94 -15.20 3.48 28.66
N ARG A 95 -15.70 4.65 29.05
CA ARG A 95 -14.97 5.91 28.95
C ARG A 95 -14.36 6.30 30.28
N ASP A 96 -13.07 6.61 30.27
CA ASP A 96 -12.31 7.22 31.37
C ASP A 96 -11.53 8.43 30.83
N GLY A 97 -12.00 9.63 31.13
CA GLY A 97 -11.49 10.88 30.54
C GLY A 97 -11.58 10.88 29.01
N ASP A 98 -10.41 10.96 28.35
CA ASP A 98 -10.25 10.90 26.90
C ASP A 98 -9.95 9.50 26.37
N THR A 99 -9.80 8.52 27.27
CA THR A 99 -9.62 7.12 26.91
C THR A 99 -10.96 6.41 26.85
N VAL A 100 -11.18 5.65 25.78
CA VAL A 100 -12.34 4.77 25.59
C VAL A 100 -11.81 3.35 25.42
N THR A 101 -12.21 2.44 26.29
CA THR A 101 -11.81 1.02 26.24
C THR A 101 -12.97 0.18 25.73
N ALA A 102 -12.76 -0.52 24.62
CA ALA A 102 -13.72 -1.47 24.07
C ALA A 102 -13.41 -2.88 24.58
N THR A 103 -14.41 -3.55 25.15
CA THR A 103 -14.37 -4.97 25.52
C THR A 103 -15.27 -5.83 24.61
N LEU A 104 -16.02 -5.20 23.71
CA LEU A 104 -16.66 -5.86 22.57
C LEU A 104 -16.13 -5.24 21.27
N PRO A 105 -16.10 -6.01 20.16
CA PRO A 105 -15.89 -5.45 18.83
C PRO A 105 -16.89 -4.34 18.50
N ILE A 106 -16.44 -3.37 17.70
CA ILE A 106 -17.26 -2.28 17.18
C ILE A 106 -17.49 -2.51 15.69
N VAL A 107 -18.75 -2.47 15.25
CA VAL A 107 -19.16 -2.64 13.86
C VAL A 107 -19.96 -1.43 13.42
N VAL A 108 -19.45 -0.70 12.42
CA VAL A 108 -20.12 0.44 11.79
C VAL A 108 -20.79 -0.05 10.52
N LEU A 109 -22.12 -0.06 10.48
CA LEU A 109 -22.89 -0.54 9.32
C LEU A 109 -22.98 0.52 8.22
N GLN A 110 -23.41 0.10 7.03
CA GLN A 110 -23.70 1.01 5.93
C GLN A 110 -24.77 2.04 6.34
N GLY A 111 -24.54 3.32 6.03
CA GLY A 111 -25.40 4.43 6.46
C GLY A 111 -25.08 5.00 7.85
N ALA A 112 -24.11 4.41 8.55
CA ALA A 112 -23.56 4.96 9.79
C ALA A 112 -22.18 5.58 9.59
N GLU A 113 -21.86 6.55 10.44
CA GLU A 113 -20.56 7.21 10.51
C GLU A 113 -20.04 7.27 11.95
N LEU A 114 -18.81 6.79 12.16
CA LEU A 114 -18.10 6.87 13.43
C LEU A 114 -16.88 7.78 13.27
N THR A 115 -16.80 8.82 14.10
CA THR A 115 -15.62 9.69 14.18
C THR A 115 -14.85 9.45 15.48
N VAL A 116 -13.55 9.14 15.35
CA VAL A 116 -12.58 9.16 16.45
C VAL A 116 -11.76 10.43 16.29
N GLY A 117 -12.15 11.46 17.03
CA GLY A 117 -11.57 12.80 16.92
C GLY A 117 -10.37 13.03 17.82
N GLU A 118 -9.77 14.20 17.64
CA GLU A 118 -8.50 14.62 18.24
C GLU A 118 -8.43 14.40 19.77
N GLY A 119 -7.27 13.94 20.23
CA GLY A 119 -6.98 13.69 21.63
C GLY A 119 -7.71 12.48 22.24
N THR A 120 -8.55 11.79 21.46
CA THR A 120 -9.24 10.58 21.93
C THR A 120 -8.33 9.37 21.77
N ARG A 121 -8.26 8.54 22.82
CA ARG A 121 -7.55 7.25 22.80
C ARG A 121 -8.54 6.08 22.82
N LEU A 122 -8.60 5.28 21.77
CA LEU A 122 -9.33 4.01 21.74
C LEU A 122 -8.40 2.86 22.12
N VAL A 123 -8.70 2.17 23.22
CA VAL A 123 -8.02 0.93 23.61
C VAL A 123 -8.92 -0.25 23.25
N LEU A 124 -8.41 -1.13 22.39
CA LEU A 124 -9.08 -2.37 22.01
C LEU A 124 -8.58 -3.49 22.93
N ASP A 125 -9.43 -3.99 23.83
CA ASP A 125 -9.06 -5.08 24.73
C ASP A 125 -8.71 -6.35 23.95
N ARG A 126 -7.48 -6.81 24.15
CA ARG A 126 -6.92 -7.99 23.51
C ARG A 126 -7.52 -9.28 24.07
N ALA A 127 -7.71 -9.36 25.39
CA ALA A 127 -8.24 -10.55 26.05
C ALA A 127 -9.70 -10.80 25.66
N ALA A 128 -10.45 -9.73 25.39
CA ALA A 128 -11.82 -9.80 24.93
C ALA A 128 -11.98 -10.01 23.40
N GLY A 129 -10.87 -10.08 22.66
CA GLY A 129 -10.88 -10.32 21.20
C GLY A 129 -11.56 -9.19 20.42
N THR A 130 -11.32 -7.94 20.82
CA THR A 130 -11.96 -6.77 20.19
C THR A 130 -11.29 -6.37 18.88
N PHE A 131 -12.07 -5.72 18.02
CA PHE A 131 -11.65 -5.17 16.74
C PHE A 131 -12.66 -4.10 16.29
N LEU A 132 -12.31 -3.31 15.27
CA LEU A 132 -13.22 -2.34 14.66
C LEU A 132 -13.44 -2.70 13.19
N LEU A 133 -14.70 -2.93 12.81
CA LEU A 133 -15.10 -3.14 11.42
C LEU A 133 -15.93 -1.96 10.92
N SER A 134 -15.62 -1.50 9.72
CA SER A 134 -16.35 -0.43 9.05
C SER A 134 -16.90 -0.90 7.71
N PHE A 135 -18.22 -1.07 7.63
CA PHE A 135 -18.98 -1.17 6.37
C PHE A 135 -19.59 0.18 5.97
N GLY A 136 -19.81 1.06 6.96
CA GLY A 136 -20.14 2.47 6.76
C GLY A 136 -18.89 3.33 6.63
N ARG A 137 -18.87 4.49 7.29
CA ARG A 137 -17.72 5.38 7.33
C ARG A 137 -17.12 5.43 8.73
N THR A 138 -15.81 5.24 8.82
CA THR A 138 -15.04 5.50 10.04
C THR A 138 -13.95 6.51 9.71
N SER A 139 -13.92 7.61 10.44
CA SER A 139 -12.90 8.65 10.32
C SER A 139 -12.11 8.74 11.62
N ILE A 140 -10.79 8.58 11.52
CA ILE A 140 -9.85 8.66 12.65
C ILE A 140 -8.92 9.83 12.36
N SER A 141 -8.97 10.88 13.19
CA SER A 141 -8.19 12.09 12.98
C SER A 141 -7.63 12.63 14.29
N GLY A 142 -6.31 12.83 14.36
CA GLY A 142 -5.64 13.34 15.56
C GLY A 142 -5.74 12.41 16.79
N ALA A 143 -5.99 11.12 16.58
CA ALA A 143 -6.37 10.18 17.63
C ALA A 143 -5.32 9.08 17.85
N GLU A 144 -5.47 8.34 18.95
CA GLU A 144 -4.66 7.16 19.23
C GLU A 144 -5.53 5.90 19.27
N ILE A 145 -5.16 4.87 18.50
CA ILE A 145 -5.79 3.55 18.56
C ILE A 145 -4.73 2.53 19.00
N ALA A 146 -4.97 1.82 20.09
CA ALA A 146 -3.99 0.89 20.65
C ALA A 146 -4.62 -0.45 21.01
N SER A 147 -3.85 -1.52 20.85
CA SER A 147 -4.14 -2.78 21.53
C SER A 147 -4.00 -2.59 23.04
N GLY A 148 -4.92 -3.15 23.81
CA GLY A 148 -4.81 -3.26 25.27
C GLY A 148 -3.60 -4.10 25.69
N PRO A 149 -3.20 -4.00 26.97
CA PRO A 149 -2.05 -4.72 27.52
C PRO A 149 -2.21 -6.24 27.36
N GLN A 150 -1.09 -6.94 27.19
CA GLN A 150 -1.07 -8.40 27.26
C GLN A 150 -1.24 -8.83 28.72
N THR A 151 -2.35 -9.48 29.04
CA THR A 151 -2.52 -10.14 30.34
C THR A 151 -1.79 -11.48 30.32
N ASP A 152 -0.75 -11.58 31.15
CA ASP A 152 0.03 -12.77 31.52
C ASP A 152 0.82 -13.53 30.42
N GLU A 153 2.15 -13.47 30.54
CA GLU A 153 3.16 -14.17 29.73
C GLU A 153 3.31 -15.67 30.07
N THR A 154 2.38 -16.29 30.80
CA THR A 154 2.66 -17.59 31.45
C THR A 154 2.37 -18.84 30.63
N ASN A 155 1.79 -18.75 29.43
CA ASN A 155 1.61 -19.92 28.56
C ASN A 155 2.27 -19.70 27.20
N GLN A 156 3.56 -20.03 27.14
CA GLN A 156 4.25 -20.44 25.91
C GLN A 156 3.62 -21.74 25.41
N ASP A 157 2.55 -21.64 24.62
CA ASP A 157 2.13 -22.71 23.71
C ASP A 157 1.63 -22.05 22.41
N ASP A 158 2.58 -21.91 21.47
CA ASP A 158 2.49 -22.02 20.01
C ASP A 158 1.38 -21.34 19.17
N ALA A 159 0.53 -20.48 19.73
CA ALA A 159 -0.40 -19.67 18.94
C ALA A 159 0.01 -18.20 18.96
N THR A 160 0.29 -17.62 17.78
CA THR A 160 0.46 -16.17 17.61
C THR A 160 -0.73 -15.46 18.28
N PRO A 161 -0.54 -14.77 19.42
CA PRO A 161 -1.67 -14.42 20.24
C PRO A 161 -2.49 -13.35 19.53
N VAL A 162 -3.77 -13.64 19.31
CA VAL A 162 -4.72 -12.78 18.59
C VAL A 162 -4.60 -11.35 19.09
N ARG A 163 -4.51 -10.40 18.14
CA ARG A 163 -4.43 -8.97 18.41
C ARG A 163 -5.61 -8.25 17.75
N PRO A 164 -6.09 -7.17 18.35
CA PRO A 164 -7.08 -6.33 17.71
C PRO A 164 -6.65 -5.83 16.34
N PHE A 165 -7.62 -5.55 15.49
CA PHE A 165 -7.39 -5.03 14.15
C PHE A 165 -8.52 -4.07 13.74
N LEU A 166 -8.24 -3.25 12.73
CA LEU A 166 -9.19 -2.38 12.06
C LEU A 166 -9.36 -2.87 10.62
N ALA A 167 -10.61 -2.99 10.17
CA ALA A 167 -10.92 -3.38 8.80
C ALA A 167 -12.05 -2.54 8.22
N GLY A 168 -11.77 -1.88 7.10
CA GLY A 168 -12.75 -1.20 6.26
C GLY A 168 -13.14 -2.06 5.06
N VAL A 169 -14.44 -2.15 4.79
CA VAL A 169 -15.02 -2.78 3.61
C VAL A 169 -15.71 -1.70 2.78
N GLY A 170 -15.12 -1.41 1.63
CA GLY A 170 -15.44 -0.28 0.75
C GLY A 170 -14.34 0.78 0.77
N GLN A 171 -14.03 1.36 -0.39
CA GLN A 171 -12.88 2.27 -0.56
C GLN A 171 -12.93 3.52 0.33
N GLY A 172 -14.13 4.02 0.63
CA GLY A 172 -14.36 5.17 1.51
C GLY A 172 -14.72 4.82 2.95
N SER A 173 -14.56 3.55 3.36
CA SER A 173 -15.07 3.07 4.65
C SER A 173 -14.19 3.39 5.85
N LEU A 174 -12.90 3.66 5.64
CA LEU A 174 -11.93 3.91 6.70
C LEU A 174 -10.91 4.97 6.25
N SER A 175 -10.93 6.14 6.90
CA SER A 175 -9.89 7.16 6.77
C SER A 175 -9.12 7.30 8.08
N VAL A 176 -7.81 7.50 7.97
CA VAL A 176 -6.92 7.66 9.11
C VAL A 176 -5.96 8.81 8.82
N GLN A 177 -5.99 9.87 9.62
CA GLN A 177 -5.22 11.08 9.39
C GLN A 177 -4.57 11.55 10.69
N ASP A 178 -3.30 11.95 10.65
CA ASP A 178 -2.57 12.56 11.77
C ASP A 178 -2.70 11.77 13.09
N SER A 179 -2.76 10.43 13.00
CA SER A 179 -3.11 9.56 14.11
C SER A 179 -2.01 8.54 14.43
N THR A 180 -2.02 8.02 15.65
CA THR A 180 -1.12 6.93 16.06
C THR A 180 -1.89 5.62 16.23
N LEU A 181 -1.44 4.58 15.56
CA LEU A 181 -2.02 3.24 15.68
C LEU A 181 -0.93 2.28 16.15
N SER A 182 -1.22 1.49 17.20
CA SER A 182 -0.19 0.67 17.84
C SER A 182 -0.61 -0.73 18.27
N GLY A 183 0.30 -1.69 18.06
CA GLY A 183 0.17 -3.05 18.59
C GLY A 183 -0.87 -3.93 17.90
N LEU A 184 -1.39 -3.52 16.73
CA LEU A 184 -2.52 -4.16 16.04
C LEU A 184 -2.07 -5.28 15.08
N GLY A 185 -2.94 -6.26 14.86
CA GLY A 185 -2.80 -7.32 13.86
C GLY A 185 -1.92 -8.50 14.27
N TYR A 186 -2.23 -9.69 13.76
CA TYR A 186 -1.61 -10.95 14.21
C TYR A 186 -1.49 -12.05 13.13
N GLY A 187 -2.27 -11.98 12.05
CA GLY A 187 -2.30 -13.01 11.00
C GLY A 187 -1.71 -12.56 9.67
N GLU A 188 -1.84 -13.42 8.66
CA GLU A 188 -1.42 -13.13 7.27
C GLU A 188 -2.60 -12.69 6.38
N GLU A 189 -3.81 -12.95 6.85
CA GLU A 189 -5.04 -12.54 6.18
C GLU A 189 -5.13 -11.01 6.09
N THR A 190 -5.80 -10.53 5.05
CA THR A 190 -5.99 -9.09 4.81
C THR A 190 -6.67 -8.43 5.98
N TYR A 191 -7.75 -9.02 6.51
CA TYR A 191 -8.49 -8.43 7.62
C TYR A 191 -7.69 -8.39 8.94
N SER A 192 -6.78 -9.34 9.17
CA SER A 192 -6.06 -9.49 10.43
C SER A 192 -4.68 -8.80 10.45
N ALA A 193 -4.34 -8.07 9.38
CA ALA A 193 -3.04 -7.42 9.22
C ALA A 193 -2.78 -6.27 10.21
N GLY A 194 -3.82 -5.74 10.86
CA GLY A 194 -3.73 -4.65 11.82
C GLY A 194 -4.58 -3.47 11.39
N VAL A 195 -4.33 -2.95 10.19
CA VAL A 195 -5.23 -2.02 9.49
C VAL A 195 -5.45 -2.53 8.08
N SER A 196 -6.70 -2.63 7.64
CA SER A 196 -7.02 -3.06 6.29
C SER A 196 -8.15 -2.27 5.66
N LEU A 197 -8.07 -2.08 4.35
CA LEU A 197 -9.11 -1.47 3.53
C LEU A 197 -9.31 -2.33 2.29
N SER A 198 -10.55 -2.82 2.10
CA SER A 198 -10.89 -3.74 1.01
C SER A 198 -11.95 -3.14 0.09
N GLY A 199 -11.63 -2.96 -1.20
CA GLY A 199 -12.48 -2.30 -2.20
C GLY A 199 -13.00 -3.22 -3.31
N ARG A 200 -13.12 -4.53 -3.09
CA ARG A 200 -13.41 -5.49 -4.17
C ARG A 200 -14.90 -5.59 -4.53
N GLY A 201 -15.18 -6.01 -5.76
CA GLY A 201 -16.53 -6.37 -6.23
C GLY A 201 -17.53 -5.21 -6.12
N LEU A 202 -18.64 -5.44 -5.40
CA LEU A 202 -19.69 -4.44 -5.18
C LEU A 202 -19.23 -3.25 -4.31
N PHE A 203 -18.05 -3.33 -3.69
CA PHE A 203 -17.50 -2.32 -2.78
C PHE A 203 -16.44 -1.41 -3.43
N ARG A 204 -16.28 -1.50 -4.75
CA ARG A 204 -15.31 -0.70 -5.55
C ARG A 204 -15.80 0.73 -5.85
N GLY A 205 -16.84 1.21 -5.17
CA GLY A 205 -17.40 2.55 -5.38
C GLY A 205 -16.81 3.61 -4.45
N GLY A 206 -16.67 4.84 -4.94
CA GLY A 206 -16.24 6.02 -4.18
C GLY A 206 -14.73 6.28 -4.25
N ASP A 207 -14.32 7.45 -3.76
CA ASP A 207 -12.91 7.81 -3.64
C ASP A 207 -12.26 7.04 -2.49
N ALA A 208 -11.03 6.57 -2.70
CA ALA A 208 -10.25 5.96 -1.64
C ALA A 208 -10.01 6.99 -0.53
N ALA A 209 -10.34 6.59 0.69
CA ALA A 209 -10.07 7.40 1.86
C ALA A 209 -8.54 7.57 2.04
N PRO A 210 -8.06 8.81 2.25
CA PRO A 210 -6.63 9.03 2.44
C PRO A 210 -6.15 8.43 3.77
N MET A 211 -4.92 7.93 3.75
CA MET A 211 -4.17 7.56 4.95
C MET A 211 -2.90 8.42 5.01
N THR A 212 -2.96 9.52 5.75
CA THR A 212 -1.91 10.55 5.74
C THR A 212 -1.44 10.99 7.12
N GLY A 213 -0.15 11.27 7.28
CA GLY A 213 0.38 11.86 8.53
C GLY A 213 0.36 10.91 9.73
N ASN A 214 0.19 9.60 9.52
CA ASN A 214 0.00 8.65 10.62
C ASN A 214 1.31 8.04 11.11
N THR A 215 1.30 7.58 12.36
CA THR A 215 2.33 6.67 12.89
C THR A 215 1.74 5.29 13.14
N PHE A 216 2.21 4.29 12.40
CA PHE A 216 1.87 2.88 12.56
C PHE A 216 3.01 2.18 13.29
N ARG A 217 2.84 1.90 14.59
CA ARG A 217 3.89 1.33 15.44
C ARG A 217 3.57 -0.09 15.85
N ASP A 218 4.51 -1.01 15.65
CA ASP A 218 4.34 -2.40 16.08
C ASP A 218 3.01 -2.99 15.52
N LEU A 219 2.70 -2.67 14.27
CA LEU A 219 1.61 -3.28 13.52
C LEU A 219 2.11 -4.54 12.82
N ARG A 220 1.22 -5.50 12.56
CA ARG A 220 1.56 -6.57 11.61
C ARG A 220 1.66 -6.02 10.18
N GLY A 221 0.87 -5.02 9.82
CA GLY A 221 0.89 -4.30 8.55
C GLY A 221 -0.33 -3.41 8.32
N VAL A 222 -0.26 -2.62 7.25
CA VAL A 222 -1.39 -1.90 6.66
C VAL A 222 -1.64 -2.49 5.27
N VAL A 223 -2.89 -2.87 4.97
CA VAL A 223 -3.22 -3.55 3.71
C VAL A 223 -4.33 -2.81 2.96
N PHE A 224 -4.08 -2.53 1.70
CA PHE A 224 -5.12 -2.12 0.74
C PHE A 224 -5.31 -3.24 -0.28
N SER A 225 -6.52 -3.76 -0.38
CA SER A 225 -6.85 -4.86 -1.30
C SER A 225 -8.04 -4.49 -2.18
N GLY A 226 -7.84 -4.43 -3.49
CA GLY A 226 -8.88 -4.00 -4.43
C GLY A 226 -9.22 -2.52 -4.33
N VAL A 227 -8.29 -1.68 -3.86
CA VAL A 227 -8.50 -0.23 -3.73
C VAL A 227 -7.84 0.47 -4.90
N ASP A 228 -8.61 1.28 -5.60
CA ASP A 228 -8.17 2.15 -6.68
C ASP A 228 -7.82 3.54 -6.12
N ALA A 229 -6.79 4.15 -6.70
CA ALA A 229 -6.22 5.44 -6.31
C ALA A 229 -5.92 5.59 -4.80
N PRO A 230 -5.32 4.59 -4.12
CA PRO A 230 -4.96 4.76 -2.71
C PRO A 230 -3.98 5.92 -2.53
N VAL A 231 -4.17 6.73 -1.49
CA VAL A 231 -3.27 7.82 -1.11
C VAL A 231 -2.67 7.52 0.26
N VAL A 232 -1.38 7.18 0.26
CA VAL A 232 -0.61 6.86 1.47
C VAL A 232 0.57 7.81 1.55
N GLU A 233 0.43 8.89 2.32
CA GLU A 233 1.43 9.98 2.31
C GLU A 233 1.85 10.42 3.72
N ASN A 234 3.13 10.78 3.88
CA ASN A 234 3.65 11.33 5.14
C ASN A 234 3.44 10.43 6.36
N ASN A 235 3.38 9.10 6.19
CA ASN A 235 3.23 8.16 7.30
C ASN A 235 4.58 7.64 7.78
N THR A 236 4.64 7.23 9.05
CA THR A 236 5.78 6.53 9.65
C THR A 236 5.34 5.11 10.04
N PHE A 237 5.97 4.11 9.44
CA PHE A 237 5.81 2.69 9.79
C PHE A 237 7.00 2.25 10.63
N GLU A 238 6.77 2.05 11.93
CA GLU A 238 7.81 1.71 12.91
C GLU A 238 7.65 0.26 13.37
N SER A 239 8.71 -0.53 13.22
CA SER A 239 8.80 -1.88 13.79
C SER A 239 7.63 -2.78 13.37
N ALA A 240 7.21 -2.71 12.11
CA ALA A 240 6.19 -3.59 11.60
C ALA A 240 6.63 -5.05 11.74
N ARG A 241 5.80 -5.90 12.37
CA ARG A 241 6.09 -7.33 12.60
C ARG A 241 6.03 -8.16 11.32
N GLY A 242 5.50 -7.59 10.25
CA GLY A 242 5.42 -8.22 8.94
C GLY A 242 5.54 -7.19 7.83
N THR A 243 4.81 -7.36 6.72
CA THR A 243 4.81 -6.36 5.64
C THR A 243 4.16 -5.06 6.10
N ALA A 244 4.94 -3.99 6.20
CA ALA A 244 4.46 -2.73 6.77
C ALA A 244 3.33 -2.11 5.94
N LEU A 245 3.47 -2.10 4.62
CA LEU A 245 2.42 -1.69 3.69
C LEU A 245 2.29 -2.69 2.53
N ARG A 246 1.09 -3.23 2.32
CA ARG A 246 0.75 -4.10 1.19
C ARG A 246 -0.36 -3.48 0.36
N LEU A 247 -0.13 -3.33 -0.94
CA LEU A 247 -1.11 -2.90 -1.93
C LEU A 247 -1.35 -4.05 -2.91
N SER A 248 -2.60 -4.46 -3.06
CA SER A 248 -2.97 -5.55 -3.98
C SER A 248 -4.24 -5.27 -4.78
N ASP A 249 -4.30 -5.78 -6.01
CA ASP A 249 -5.49 -5.78 -6.87
C ASP A 249 -6.11 -4.39 -7.17
N GLY A 250 -5.29 -3.34 -7.20
CA GLY A 250 -5.72 -1.95 -7.36
C GLY A 250 -5.27 -1.31 -8.67
N ALA A 251 -5.62 -0.04 -8.86
CA ALA A 251 -5.13 0.78 -9.95
C ALA A 251 -4.90 2.23 -9.52
N GLY A 252 -3.87 2.88 -10.04
CA GLY A 252 -3.49 4.25 -9.71
C GLY A 252 -2.89 4.39 -8.31
N GLY A 253 -2.94 5.62 -7.81
CA GLY A 253 -2.61 5.95 -6.44
C GLY A 253 -1.16 6.36 -6.24
N ALA A 254 -0.84 6.62 -4.98
CA ALA A 254 0.41 7.20 -4.58
C ALA A 254 0.84 6.74 -3.18
N VAL A 255 2.11 6.35 -3.08
CA VAL A 255 2.82 6.12 -1.82
C VAL A 255 3.96 7.12 -1.77
N ARG A 256 3.78 8.23 -1.05
CA ARG A 256 4.76 9.34 -1.07
C ARG A 256 5.22 9.77 0.31
N ASP A 257 6.49 10.16 0.40
CA ASP A 257 7.03 10.85 1.57
C ASP A 257 6.84 10.05 2.89
N ASN A 258 6.76 8.71 2.81
CA ASN A 258 6.61 7.84 3.98
C ASN A 258 7.99 7.37 4.49
N THR A 259 8.06 7.08 5.78
CA THR A 259 9.21 6.45 6.43
C THR A 259 8.86 5.03 6.86
N PHE A 260 9.68 4.07 6.46
CA PHE A 260 9.60 2.68 6.89
C PHE A 260 10.88 2.33 7.66
N ALA A 261 10.74 1.97 8.94
CA ALA A 261 11.89 1.74 9.81
C ALA A 261 11.73 0.47 10.65
N GLY A 262 12.76 -0.38 10.65
CA GLY A 262 12.82 -1.53 11.55
C GLY A 262 11.83 -2.65 11.22
N THR A 263 11.42 -2.82 9.97
CA THR A 263 10.42 -3.83 9.58
C THR A 263 10.98 -5.24 9.73
N ALA A 264 10.29 -6.11 10.46
CA ALA A 264 10.69 -7.49 10.69
C ALA A 264 10.19 -8.48 9.63
N GLY A 265 9.20 -8.10 8.82
CA GLY A 265 8.67 -8.95 7.76
C GLY A 265 9.56 -9.04 6.52
N ASP A 266 9.08 -9.83 5.54
CA ASP A 266 9.78 -10.06 4.27
C ASP A 266 9.94 -8.78 3.43
N HIS A 267 9.04 -7.81 3.58
CA HIS A 267 9.00 -6.58 2.80
C HIS A 267 8.63 -5.39 3.68
N ALA A 268 9.17 -4.20 3.45
CA ALA A 268 8.58 -2.98 4.01
C ALA A 268 7.35 -2.56 3.19
N LEU A 269 7.48 -2.52 1.86
CA LEU A 269 6.39 -2.27 0.92
C LEU A 269 6.27 -3.42 -0.09
N GLN A 270 5.06 -3.97 -0.24
CA GLN A 270 4.73 -4.94 -1.29
C GLN A 270 3.60 -4.42 -2.17
N VAL A 271 3.78 -4.55 -3.49
CA VAL A 271 2.83 -4.16 -4.52
C VAL A 271 2.60 -5.34 -5.46
N SER A 272 1.39 -5.88 -5.47
CA SER A 272 1.01 -7.07 -6.23
C SER A 272 -0.23 -6.80 -7.08
N ASN A 273 -0.18 -7.10 -8.37
CA ASN A 273 -1.31 -6.87 -9.30
C ASN A 273 -1.88 -5.43 -9.24
N VAL A 274 -1.00 -4.41 -9.21
CA VAL A 274 -1.40 -2.99 -9.23
C VAL A 274 -0.93 -2.31 -10.51
N ALA A 275 -1.81 -1.54 -11.16
CA ALA A 275 -1.49 -0.78 -12.38
C ALA A 275 -1.34 0.71 -12.09
N GLY A 276 -0.31 1.40 -12.61
CA GLY A 276 -0.25 2.87 -12.59
C GLY A 276 0.05 3.50 -11.23
N LEU A 277 0.82 2.83 -10.37
CA LEU A 277 1.16 3.30 -9.03
C LEU A 277 2.43 4.16 -9.03
N GLU A 278 2.40 5.27 -8.29
CA GLU A 278 3.58 6.07 -7.97
C GLU A 278 4.09 5.78 -6.55
N ILE A 279 5.39 5.48 -6.43
CA ILE A 279 6.11 5.31 -5.17
C ILE A 279 7.24 6.33 -5.15
N ALA A 280 7.07 7.46 -4.44
CA ALA A 280 8.01 8.57 -4.52
C ALA A 280 8.52 9.09 -3.17
N ARG A 281 9.80 9.43 -3.10
CA ARG A 281 10.42 10.10 -1.93
C ARG A 281 10.21 9.38 -0.60
N ASN A 282 10.05 8.05 -0.62
CA ASN A 282 9.96 7.27 0.60
C ASN A 282 11.36 6.93 1.14
N THR A 283 11.46 6.85 2.45
CA THR A 283 12.67 6.47 3.17
C THR A 283 12.47 5.08 3.78
N PHE A 284 13.32 4.13 3.41
CA PHE A 284 13.32 2.77 3.91
C PHE A 284 14.63 2.52 4.69
N ARG A 285 14.53 2.09 5.95
CA ARG A 285 15.69 1.88 6.83
C ARG A 285 15.59 0.60 7.65
N ASN A 286 16.68 -0.15 7.70
CA ASN A 286 16.92 -1.21 8.69
C ASN A 286 15.82 -2.28 8.73
N GLY A 287 15.43 -2.83 7.59
CA GLY A 287 14.44 -3.92 7.53
C GLY A 287 15.08 -5.30 7.39
N ALA A 288 14.47 -6.33 7.97
CA ALA A 288 14.97 -7.70 7.90
C ALA A 288 14.92 -8.28 6.47
N GLY A 289 13.87 -7.94 5.71
CA GLY A 289 13.65 -8.41 4.34
C GLY A 289 14.07 -7.42 3.25
N LYS A 290 13.13 -7.09 2.37
CA LYS A 290 13.29 -6.17 1.23
C LYS A 290 12.65 -4.81 1.54
N ALA A 291 13.15 -3.74 0.94
CA ALA A 291 12.52 -2.42 1.07
C ALA A 291 11.22 -2.36 0.25
N VAL A 292 11.31 -2.66 -1.05
CA VAL A 292 10.16 -2.66 -1.95
C VAL A 292 10.15 -3.93 -2.80
N ARG A 293 8.98 -4.54 -2.92
CA ARG A 293 8.71 -5.61 -3.87
C ARG A 293 7.53 -5.24 -4.77
N VAL A 294 7.73 -5.32 -6.09
CA VAL A 294 6.69 -5.19 -7.11
C VAL A 294 6.60 -6.50 -7.87
N ASP A 295 5.43 -7.14 -7.90
CA ASP A 295 5.25 -8.47 -8.47
C ASP A 295 3.84 -8.71 -9.05
N ASP A 296 3.63 -9.93 -9.52
CA ASP A 296 2.43 -10.39 -10.22
C ASP A 296 2.12 -9.49 -11.42
N ALA A 297 0.87 -9.37 -11.85
CA ALA A 297 0.51 -8.57 -13.03
C ALA A 297 0.60 -7.04 -12.82
N SER A 298 1.44 -6.58 -11.88
CA SER A 298 1.70 -5.15 -11.66
C SER A 298 2.31 -4.50 -12.91
N ARG A 299 1.84 -3.31 -13.25
CA ARG A 299 2.28 -2.59 -14.45
C ARG A 299 2.30 -1.09 -14.26
N ASP A 300 3.08 -0.40 -15.08
CA ASP A 300 3.13 1.07 -15.12
C ASP A 300 3.47 1.66 -13.73
N VAL A 301 4.30 0.93 -12.97
CA VAL A 301 4.70 1.31 -11.61
C VAL A 301 5.97 2.15 -11.69
N THR A 302 5.97 3.30 -11.00
CA THR A 302 7.12 4.21 -10.94
C THR A 302 7.66 4.29 -9.51
N LEU A 303 8.97 4.10 -9.36
CA LEU A 303 9.70 4.31 -8.11
C LEU A 303 10.68 5.47 -8.33
N THR A 304 10.40 6.62 -7.73
CA THR A 304 11.18 7.83 -7.96
C THR A 304 11.72 8.43 -6.67
N GLU A 305 13.01 8.78 -6.64
CA GLU A 305 13.63 9.49 -5.50
C GLU A 305 13.48 8.79 -4.14
N ASN A 306 13.35 7.47 -4.12
CA ASN A 306 13.30 6.71 -2.87
C ASN A 306 14.71 6.46 -2.33
N PHE A 307 14.84 6.42 -1.01
CA PHE A 307 16.08 6.09 -0.31
C PHE A 307 15.92 4.77 0.45
N ALA A 308 16.79 3.79 0.20
CA ALA A 308 16.76 2.50 0.90
C ALA A 308 18.13 2.09 1.43
N THR A 309 18.20 1.76 2.72
CA THR A 309 19.44 1.32 3.37
C THR A 309 19.24 0.34 4.53
N GLY A 310 20.25 -0.50 4.78
CA GLY A 310 20.31 -1.40 5.92
C GLY A 310 19.34 -2.57 5.85
N PHE A 311 18.94 -3.00 4.64
CA PHE A 311 18.05 -4.16 4.50
C PHE A 311 18.83 -5.48 4.46
N GLY A 312 18.30 -6.50 5.12
CA GLY A 312 18.87 -7.85 5.13
C GLY A 312 18.83 -8.55 3.76
N GLY A 313 17.88 -8.16 2.91
CA GLY A 313 17.75 -8.63 1.52
C GLY A 313 18.05 -7.56 0.47
N THR A 314 17.75 -7.85 -0.80
CA THR A 314 17.80 -6.84 -1.86
C THR A 314 16.79 -5.73 -1.59
N ALA A 315 17.22 -4.47 -1.64
CA ALA A 315 16.36 -3.33 -1.33
C ALA A 315 15.13 -3.26 -2.26
N PHE A 316 15.32 -3.09 -3.57
CA PHE A 316 14.21 -3.02 -4.53
C PHE A 316 14.17 -4.26 -5.40
N THR A 317 13.03 -4.94 -5.45
CA THR A 317 12.83 -6.13 -6.26
C THR A 317 11.61 -5.96 -7.16
N VAL A 318 11.81 -6.09 -8.47
CA VAL A 318 10.76 -6.28 -9.48
C VAL A 318 10.77 -7.76 -9.85
N ALA A 319 9.66 -8.45 -9.62
CA ALA A 319 9.62 -9.91 -9.75
C ALA A 319 8.67 -10.38 -10.86
N GLU A 320 8.41 -11.69 -10.87
CA GLU A 320 7.61 -12.37 -11.87
C GLU A 320 6.27 -11.68 -12.14
N GLY A 321 5.93 -11.56 -13.43
CA GLY A 321 4.70 -10.96 -13.92
C GLY A 321 4.76 -9.43 -14.05
N ALA A 322 5.59 -8.75 -13.25
CA ALA A 322 5.62 -7.30 -13.23
C ALA A 322 6.27 -6.75 -14.51
N ARG A 323 5.69 -5.70 -15.08
CA ARG A 323 6.15 -5.13 -16.37
C ARG A 323 6.04 -3.63 -16.40
N CYS A 324 6.69 -3.00 -17.38
CA CYS A 324 6.69 -1.54 -17.55
C CYS A 324 6.97 -0.83 -16.22
N THR A 325 8.02 -1.26 -15.52
CA THR A 325 8.38 -0.67 -14.22
C THR A 325 9.56 0.27 -14.41
N ARG A 326 9.44 1.50 -13.90
CA ARG A 326 10.50 2.51 -13.96
C ARG A 326 11.02 2.82 -12.57
N LEU A 327 12.33 2.69 -12.38
CA LEU A 327 13.02 3.12 -11.18
C LEU A 327 13.96 4.26 -11.55
N SER A 328 13.68 5.47 -11.07
CA SER A 328 14.47 6.65 -11.39
C SER A 328 14.94 7.44 -10.18
N TYR A 329 16.21 7.87 -10.20
CA TYR A 329 16.80 8.74 -9.18
C TYR A 329 16.69 8.20 -7.75
N ASN A 330 16.62 6.88 -7.58
CA ASN A 330 16.62 6.27 -6.26
C ASN A 330 18.05 6.12 -5.73
N VAL A 331 18.19 6.13 -4.41
CA VAL A 331 19.45 5.92 -3.72
C VAL A 331 19.35 4.64 -2.91
N VAL A 332 20.19 3.66 -3.22
CA VAL A 332 20.16 2.33 -2.61
C VAL A 332 21.54 1.96 -2.09
N THR A 333 21.69 1.88 -0.77
CA THR A 333 23.03 1.73 -0.17
C THR A 333 23.09 0.91 1.10
N GLY A 334 24.20 0.20 1.32
CA GLY A 334 24.48 -0.46 2.58
C GLY A 334 23.47 -1.55 2.94
N ASN A 335 23.04 -2.35 1.95
CA ASN A 335 22.15 -3.49 2.17
C ASN A 335 22.98 -4.79 2.19
N ASP A 336 22.58 -5.75 3.03
CA ASP A 336 23.22 -7.07 3.13
C ASP A 336 22.93 -7.93 1.89
N GLY A 337 21.86 -7.61 1.16
CA GLY A 337 21.57 -8.15 -0.16
C GLY A 337 22.10 -7.26 -1.30
N GLY A 338 21.45 -7.33 -2.46
CA GLY A 338 21.75 -6.45 -3.60
C GLY A 338 21.05 -5.09 -3.52
N GLY A 339 21.34 -4.20 -4.48
CA GLY A 339 20.64 -2.93 -4.62
C GLY A 339 19.25 -3.10 -5.25
N ILE A 340 19.23 -3.28 -6.57
CA ILE A 340 18.03 -3.47 -7.39
C ILE A 340 18.07 -4.84 -8.05
N ARG A 341 17.00 -5.62 -7.94
CA ARG A 341 16.84 -6.91 -8.62
C ARG A 341 15.60 -6.92 -9.50
N ALA A 342 15.76 -7.38 -10.73
CA ALA A 342 14.69 -7.79 -11.62
C ALA A 342 14.79 -9.30 -11.86
N ASP A 343 13.73 -10.05 -11.57
CA ASP A 343 13.73 -11.52 -11.62
C ASP A 343 12.45 -12.01 -12.27
N THR A 344 12.55 -12.58 -13.47
CA THR A 344 11.39 -12.96 -14.30
C THR A 344 10.44 -11.78 -14.56
N ALA A 345 10.96 -10.55 -14.46
CA ALA A 345 10.23 -9.33 -14.74
C ALA A 345 10.20 -9.06 -16.25
N GLY A 346 9.12 -8.43 -16.70
CA GLY A 346 8.98 -7.88 -18.06
C GLY A 346 9.85 -6.65 -18.27
N ALA A 347 9.34 -5.69 -19.05
CA ALA A 347 10.10 -4.50 -19.39
C ALA A 347 10.46 -3.65 -18.15
N LEU A 348 11.72 -3.22 -18.08
CA LEU A 348 12.31 -2.51 -16.94
C LEU A 348 13.10 -1.29 -17.40
N ILE A 349 12.90 -0.15 -16.75
CA ILE A 349 13.66 1.07 -17.00
C ILE A 349 14.34 1.50 -15.69
N LEU A 350 15.67 1.52 -15.68
CA LEU A 350 16.50 1.99 -14.55
C LEU A 350 17.26 3.24 -14.99
N ASP A 351 16.88 4.40 -14.47
CA ASP A 351 17.39 5.70 -14.93
C ASP A 351 17.95 6.56 -13.77
N GLY A 352 19.25 6.86 -13.79
CA GLY A 352 19.81 7.84 -12.86
C GLY A 352 19.86 7.41 -11.38
N ASN A 353 19.81 6.12 -11.08
CA ASN A 353 19.89 5.62 -9.70
C ASN A 353 21.33 5.65 -9.18
N VAL A 354 21.51 5.85 -7.88
CA VAL A 354 22.78 5.73 -7.18
C VAL A 354 22.75 4.48 -6.32
N ILE A 355 23.65 3.54 -6.56
CA ILE A 355 23.63 2.22 -5.93
C ILE A 355 25.03 1.90 -5.40
N ALA A 356 25.19 1.90 -4.08
CA ALA A 356 26.51 1.86 -3.45
C ALA A 356 26.59 0.91 -2.24
N ASP A 357 27.76 0.33 -1.98
CA ASP A 357 28.05 -0.39 -0.73
C ASP A 357 27.08 -1.55 -0.39
N ASN A 358 26.47 -2.17 -1.40
CA ASN A 358 25.63 -3.34 -1.18
C ASN A 358 26.48 -4.62 -1.18
N ALA A 359 26.22 -5.53 -0.24
CA ALA A 359 26.96 -6.79 -0.14
C ALA A 359 26.62 -7.78 -1.29
N GLY A 360 25.54 -7.53 -2.03
CA GLY A 360 25.18 -8.19 -3.28
C GLY A 360 25.51 -7.36 -4.54
N PRO A 361 25.00 -7.76 -5.72
CA PRO A 361 25.10 -6.94 -6.92
C PRO A 361 24.36 -5.61 -6.75
N GLY A 362 24.89 -4.53 -7.31
CA GLY A 362 24.20 -3.24 -7.38
C GLY A 362 22.91 -3.36 -8.18
N ILE A 363 23.00 -3.88 -9.41
CA ILE A 363 21.84 -4.23 -10.24
C ILE A 363 21.94 -5.71 -10.61
N SER A 364 20.85 -6.46 -10.47
CA SER A 364 20.74 -7.85 -10.93
C SER A 364 19.53 -8.02 -11.82
N ILE A 365 19.73 -8.47 -13.06
CA ILE A 365 18.67 -8.81 -14.01
C ILE A 365 18.75 -10.31 -14.30
N ALA A 366 17.67 -11.04 -14.06
CA ALA A 366 17.66 -12.49 -14.16
C ALA A 366 16.39 -13.02 -14.85
N ALA A 367 16.55 -14.09 -15.62
CA ALA A 367 15.46 -14.90 -16.18
C ALA A 367 14.41 -14.08 -16.95
N GLN A 368 14.87 -13.12 -17.77
CA GLN A 368 13.95 -12.27 -18.52
C GLN A 368 13.10 -13.10 -19.51
N PRO A 369 11.78 -12.86 -19.58
CA PRO A 369 10.96 -13.36 -20.67
C PRO A 369 11.53 -12.94 -22.03
N SER A 370 11.29 -13.75 -23.07
CA SER A 370 11.87 -13.52 -24.40
C SER A 370 11.47 -12.20 -25.08
N ASP A 371 10.35 -11.62 -24.65
CA ASP A 371 9.79 -10.35 -25.11
C ASP A 371 10.09 -9.18 -24.17
N ALA A 372 10.85 -9.40 -23.08
CA ALA A 372 11.22 -8.37 -22.14
C ALA A 372 12.46 -7.59 -22.59
N SER A 373 12.48 -6.28 -22.28
CA SER A 373 13.63 -5.41 -22.46
C SER A 373 14.02 -4.72 -21.16
N ALA A 374 15.31 -4.46 -20.94
CA ALA A 374 15.78 -3.62 -19.85
C ALA A 374 16.62 -2.47 -20.37
N LEU A 375 16.22 -1.24 -20.04
CA LEU A 375 17.01 -0.03 -20.28
C LEU A 375 17.67 0.39 -18.96
N VAL A 376 18.99 0.23 -18.88
CA VAL A 376 19.79 0.64 -17.72
C VAL A 376 20.65 1.82 -18.14
N VAL A 377 20.26 3.02 -17.70
CA VAL A 377 20.85 4.27 -18.20
C VAL A 377 21.16 5.27 -17.07
N HIS A 378 22.27 5.99 -17.19
CA HIS A 378 22.68 7.05 -16.23
C HIS A 378 22.88 6.61 -14.77
N ASN A 379 22.92 5.32 -14.47
CA ASN A 379 23.08 4.85 -13.10
C ASN A 379 24.54 4.98 -12.65
N THR A 380 24.74 5.33 -11.38
CA THR A 380 26.05 5.34 -10.73
C THR A 380 26.14 4.14 -9.80
N LEU A 381 27.13 3.27 -10.02
CA LEU A 381 27.35 2.09 -9.18
C LEU A 381 28.76 2.14 -8.59
N GLN A 382 28.86 1.88 -7.29
CA GLN A 382 30.12 1.95 -6.56
C GLN A 382 30.16 0.91 -5.45
N ASP A 383 31.32 0.27 -5.23
CA ASP A 383 31.60 -0.57 -4.03
C ASP A 383 30.55 -1.67 -3.69
N ASN A 384 29.71 -2.06 -4.65
CA ASN A 384 28.86 -3.24 -4.53
C ASN A 384 29.71 -4.50 -4.74
N MET A 385 29.29 -5.68 -4.25
CA MET A 385 30.03 -6.93 -4.53
C MET A 385 30.22 -7.18 -6.03
N SER A 386 29.24 -6.79 -6.86
CA SER A 386 29.42 -6.57 -8.30
C SER A 386 28.52 -5.43 -8.78
N GLY A 387 28.89 -4.76 -9.87
CA GLY A 387 28.08 -3.69 -10.45
C GLY A 387 26.77 -4.21 -11.02
N ILE A 388 26.83 -4.75 -12.23
CA ILE A 388 25.66 -5.26 -12.94
C ILE A 388 25.82 -6.76 -13.15
N ARG A 389 24.88 -7.53 -12.60
CA ARG A 389 24.74 -8.97 -12.83
C ARG A 389 23.62 -9.22 -13.84
N GLY A 390 23.92 -10.02 -14.86
CA GLY A 390 22.90 -10.50 -15.80
C GLY A 390 22.94 -12.01 -15.92
N THR A 391 21.78 -12.67 -15.94
CA THR A 391 21.69 -14.13 -16.11
C THR A 391 20.43 -14.47 -16.89
N GLY A 392 20.51 -15.20 -18.00
CA GLY A 392 19.33 -15.50 -18.83
C GLY A 392 18.63 -14.23 -19.34
N LEU A 393 19.40 -13.38 -20.02
CA LEU A 393 18.93 -12.08 -20.51
C LEU A 393 18.21 -12.21 -21.85
N ALA A 394 17.20 -11.37 -22.08
CA ALA A 394 16.55 -11.21 -23.38
C ALA A 394 17.22 -10.05 -24.13
N GLU A 395 16.70 -8.83 -23.97
CA GLU A 395 17.29 -7.60 -24.47
C GLU A 395 17.66 -6.66 -23.32
N VAL A 396 18.94 -6.28 -23.22
CA VAL A 396 19.42 -5.32 -22.22
C VAL A 396 20.25 -4.24 -22.90
N ARG A 397 19.95 -2.98 -22.60
CA ARG A 397 20.76 -1.85 -23.02
C ARG A 397 21.42 -1.20 -21.83
N LEU A 398 22.74 -1.14 -21.85
CA LEU A 398 23.54 -0.39 -20.89
C LEU A 398 24.02 0.88 -21.59
N ALA A 399 23.63 2.04 -21.08
CA ALA A 399 24.02 3.30 -21.69
C ALA A 399 24.38 4.34 -20.64
N ARG A 400 25.48 5.07 -20.84
CA ARG A 400 25.86 6.20 -20.00
C ARG A 400 25.87 5.93 -18.48
N ASN A 401 26.11 4.68 -18.07
CA ASN A 401 26.24 4.33 -16.65
C ASN A 401 27.66 4.64 -16.17
N ASP A 402 27.77 5.10 -14.93
CA ASP A 402 29.05 5.36 -14.26
C ASP A 402 29.40 4.16 -13.37
N LEU A 403 30.35 3.36 -13.85
CA LEU A 403 30.90 2.20 -13.13
C LEU A 403 32.37 2.44 -12.75
N SER A 404 32.85 3.68 -12.79
CA SER A 404 34.27 4.01 -12.59
C SER A 404 34.78 3.69 -11.19
N ALA A 405 33.90 3.81 -10.18
CA ALA A 405 34.16 3.44 -8.79
C ALA A 405 33.61 2.05 -8.41
N GLN A 406 33.15 1.26 -9.39
CA GLN A 406 32.60 -0.06 -9.10
C GLN A 406 33.71 -1.11 -8.97
N LEU A 407 33.94 -1.58 -7.75
CA LEU A 407 34.87 -2.66 -7.41
C LEU A 407 34.16 -3.70 -6.52
N PRO A 408 34.58 -4.98 -6.54
CA PRO A 408 35.69 -5.56 -7.30
C PRO A 408 35.32 -5.97 -8.75
N ARG A 409 34.04 -6.02 -9.11
CA ARG A 409 33.58 -6.50 -10.42
C ARG A 409 32.59 -5.52 -11.05
N ILE A 410 32.84 -5.14 -12.30
CA ILE A 410 31.96 -4.23 -13.06
C ILE A 410 30.72 -4.98 -13.56
N LEU A 411 30.93 -6.08 -14.27
CA LEU A 411 29.88 -6.99 -14.77
C LEU A 411 30.04 -8.38 -14.14
N SER A 412 28.96 -9.15 -14.07
CA SER A 412 28.98 -10.52 -13.53
C SER A 412 27.83 -11.39 -14.07
N GLY A 413 27.90 -12.70 -13.82
CA GLY A 413 26.98 -13.68 -14.42
C GLY A 413 27.32 -13.91 -15.89
N ASP A 414 26.31 -14.00 -16.75
CA ASP A 414 26.48 -14.13 -18.20
C ASP A 414 27.10 -12.87 -18.82
N LEU A 415 27.03 -11.73 -18.12
CA LEU A 415 27.66 -10.48 -18.55
C LEU A 415 29.17 -10.44 -18.31
N ASP A 416 29.73 -11.35 -17.50
CA ASP A 416 31.16 -11.35 -17.15
C ASP A 416 32.04 -11.41 -18.42
N GLN A 417 31.66 -12.26 -19.38
CA GLN A 417 32.32 -12.40 -20.68
C GLN A 417 32.25 -11.14 -21.56
N LEU A 418 31.32 -10.21 -21.27
CA LEU A 418 31.12 -8.97 -22.02
C LEU A 418 31.92 -7.80 -21.46
N THR A 419 32.59 -7.98 -20.32
CA THR A 419 33.44 -6.95 -19.69
C THR A 419 34.45 -6.33 -20.67
N PRO A 420 35.21 -7.10 -21.49
CA PRO A 420 36.15 -6.50 -22.44
C PRO A 420 35.47 -5.65 -23.52
N THR A 421 34.23 -5.99 -23.91
CA THR A 421 33.44 -5.20 -24.87
C THR A 421 32.96 -3.90 -24.24
N TYR A 422 32.44 -3.98 -23.00
CA TYR A 422 32.03 -2.81 -22.23
C TYR A 422 33.20 -1.83 -22.03
N LEU A 423 34.37 -2.32 -21.60
CA LEU A 423 35.54 -1.46 -21.36
C LEU A 423 36.09 -0.81 -22.62
N ARG A 424 36.05 -1.51 -23.76
CA ARG A 424 36.41 -0.91 -25.06
C ARG A 424 35.44 0.20 -25.45
N ALA A 425 34.14 -0.05 -25.33
CA ALA A 425 33.11 0.95 -25.59
C ALA A 425 33.24 2.17 -24.67
N ALA A 426 33.54 1.96 -23.38
CA ALA A 426 33.81 3.04 -22.43
C ALA A 426 35.02 3.87 -22.86
N ARG A 427 36.14 3.23 -23.21
CA ARG A 427 37.37 3.94 -23.64
C ARG A 427 37.16 4.77 -24.91
N ASP A 428 36.35 4.26 -25.84
CA ASP A 428 36.11 4.93 -27.12
C ASP A 428 35.02 6.03 -27.00
N ALA A 429 34.32 6.11 -25.87
CA ALA A 429 33.33 7.15 -25.56
C ALA A 429 34.00 8.42 -25.00
N ALA A 430 33.46 9.59 -25.37
CA ALA A 430 34.02 10.89 -24.99
C ALA A 430 33.98 11.18 -23.47
N ASP A 431 33.03 10.60 -22.75
CA ASP A 431 32.82 10.75 -21.31
C ASP A 431 33.21 9.50 -20.50
N ALA A 432 33.91 8.54 -21.13
CA ALA A 432 34.27 7.25 -20.56
C ALA A 432 33.07 6.36 -20.16
N ARG A 433 31.85 6.65 -20.63
CA ARG A 433 30.66 5.86 -20.32
C ARG A 433 30.23 5.03 -21.52
N ALA A 434 30.18 3.72 -21.33
CA ALA A 434 29.88 2.79 -22.42
C ALA A 434 28.39 2.79 -22.81
N ASP A 435 28.16 2.67 -24.11
CA ASP A 435 26.84 2.43 -24.72
C ASP A 435 26.88 1.09 -25.47
N ILE A 436 26.27 0.06 -24.89
CA ILE A 436 26.17 -1.28 -25.48
C ILE A 436 24.73 -1.81 -25.44
N GLU A 437 24.39 -2.57 -26.47
CA GLU A 437 23.15 -3.34 -26.58
C GLU A 437 23.49 -4.82 -26.47
N ILE A 438 22.75 -5.54 -25.65
CA ILE A 438 23.00 -6.93 -25.30
C ILE A 438 21.76 -7.74 -25.69
N LYS A 439 21.96 -8.78 -26.47
CA LYS A 439 20.92 -9.75 -26.87
C LYS A 439 21.40 -11.14 -26.52
N GLY A 440 20.77 -11.74 -25.52
CA GLY A 440 21.26 -12.97 -24.89
C GLY A 440 22.68 -12.79 -24.35
N VAL A 441 23.64 -13.47 -24.96
CA VAL A 441 25.07 -13.46 -24.58
C VAL A 441 25.96 -12.64 -25.54
N SER A 442 25.36 -11.94 -26.51
CA SER A 442 26.10 -11.11 -27.47
C SER A 442 25.93 -9.63 -27.15
N ALA A 443 26.99 -8.84 -27.35
CA ALA A 443 26.94 -7.39 -27.21
C ALA A 443 27.42 -6.68 -28.48
N SER A 444 26.74 -5.59 -28.84
CA SER A 444 27.15 -4.68 -29.93
C SER A 444 27.14 -3.24 -29.45
N PRO A 445 27.90 -2.34 -30.09
CA PRO A 445 27.80 -0.90 -29.84
C PRO A 445 26.35 -0.43 -30.04
N ALA A 446 25.83 0.32 -29.07
CA ALA A 446 24.47 0.88 -29.19
C ALA A 446 24.50 2.22 -29.94
N ARG A 447 23.38 2.58 -30.57
CA ARG A 447 23.19 3.93 -31.11
C ARG A 447 23.14 4.96 -29.98
N ALA A 448 23.36 6.24 -30.27
CA ALA A 448 23.16 7.28 -29.26
C ALA A 448 21.68 7.35 -28.83
N LEU A 449 21.44 7.42 -27.52
CA LEU A 449 20.10 7.64 -26.95
C LEU A 449 19.72 9.12 -26.95
N ARG A 450 18.44 9.41 -27.23
CA ARG A 450 17.83 10.73 -26.96
C ARG A 450 17.86 11.03 -25.46
N ARG A 451 17.73 12.31 -25.09
CA ARG A 451 17.73 12.75 -23.68
C ARG A 451 16.55 12.15 -22.90
N ASN A 452 15.38 12.06 -23.51
CA ASN A 452 14.15 11.54 -22.91
C ASN A 452 13.96 10.03 -23.13
N ALA A 453 15.02 9.27 -23.41
CA ALA A 453 14.89 7.86 -23.78
C ALA A 453 14.21 7.01 -22.70
N ALA A 454 14.52 7.23 -21.42
CA ALA A 454 13.91 6.49 -20.32
C ALA A 454 12.39 6.75 -20.21
N GLU A 455 11.99 8.01 -20.32
CA GLU A 455 10.57 8.41 -20.33
C GLU A 455 9.85 7.86 -21.56
N SER A 456 10.43 8.00 -22.75
CA SER A 456 9.84 7.46 -23.98
C SER A 456 9.71 5.93 -23.97
N ALA A 457 10.69 5.21 -23.40
CA ALA A 457 10.62 3.75 -23.26
C ALA A 457 9.52 3.33 -22.29
N PHE A 458 9.39 4.05 -21.16
CA PHE A 458 8.31 3.82 -20.22
C PHE A 458 6.94 4.10 -20.85
N ASP A 459 6.76 5.23 -21.52
CA ASP A 459 5.50 5.59 -22.19
C ASP A 459 5.12 4.57 -23.27
N ALA A 460 6.10 4.12 -24.07
CA ALA A 460 5.90 3.10 -25.08
C ALA A 460 5.43 1.77 -24.46
N CYS A 461 6.10 1.32 -23.39
CA CYS A 461 5.72 0.11 -22.68
C CYS A 461 4.30 0.18 -22.11
N SER A 462 3.97 1.29 -21.45
CA SER A 462 2.66 1.52 -20.84
C SER A 462 1.54 1.52 -21.89
N GLN A 463 1.85 1.91 -23.12
CA GLN A 463 0.94 1.85 -24.28
C GLN A 463 0.89 0.48 -24.96
N GLY A 464 1.64 -0.51 -24.47
CA GLY A 464 1.71 -1.86 -25.02
C GLY A 464 2.64 -2.01 -26.23
N ALA A 465 3.48 -1.01 -26.50
CA ALA A 465 4.58 -1.13 -27.47
C ALA A 465 5.83 -1.71 -26.79
N PRO A 466 6.73 -2.40 -27.54
CA PRO A 466 8.03 -2.79 -26.99
C PRO A 466 8.82 -1.53 -26.59
N ALA A 467 9.42 -1.58 -25.40
CA ALA A 467 10.12 -0.47 -24.75
C ALA A 467 11.54 -0.24 -25.27
#